data_AF-A0A8T4IA74-F1
#
_entry.id   AF-A0A8T4IA74-F1
#
_cell.length_a   1.000
_cell.length_b   1.000
_cell.length_c   1.000
_cell.angle_alpha   90.00
_cell.angle_beta   90.00
_cell.angle_gamma   90.00
#
_symmetry.space_group_name_H-M   'P 1'
#
loop_
_entity.id
_entity.type
_entity.pdbx_description
1 polymer ?
#
loop_
_entity_poly.entity_id
_entity_poly.type
_entity_poly.pdbx_seq_one_letter_code
_entity_poly.pdbx_strand_id
1 'polypeptide(L)'
;MRRIVNRIITLTLLAVGAPLLVIAAVPAALAFPHHAQFGDVAVYSVDPIPDRMAAILAAADARTSRSAIAAPLGKRSIYLTDGGWRWRLLAPTAQHAFAITRAPFGNSIFNRSDIAHDRVTNGAAVANVRTLSGTIAHETTHLLIAHRYGWLAPFTVANWKAEGYCDYVAGESTLSDAQAARLEREGKNPPALFYYEARRRVARALTADPNVDHLFPK
;
A
#
# COMPACT_ATOMS: atom_id res chain seq x y z
N MET A 1 23.17 17.24 -36.68
CA MET A 1 21.75 16.89 -36.41
C MET A 1 21.57 15.87 -35.28
N ARG A 2 22.13 14.64 -35.37
CA ARG A 2 21.96 13.57 -34.36
C ARG A 2 22.36 13.95 -32.92
N ARG A 3 23.43 14.73 -32.74
CA ARG A 3 23.87 15.24 -31.41
C ARG A 3 22.93 16.27 -30.78
N ILE A 4 22.24 17.07 -31.61
CA ILE A 4 21.27 18.08 -31.14
C ILE A 4 19.97 17.38 -30.74
N VAL A 5 19.51 16.42 -31.56
CA VAL A 5 18.34 15.58 -31.24
C VAL A 5 18.57 14.78 -29.95
N ASN A 6 19.73 14.15 -29.76
CA ASN A 6 20.05 13.44 -28.52
C ASN A 6 20.07 14.37 -27.31
N ARG A 7 20.63 15.58 -27.44
CA ARG A 7 20.62 16.58 -26.34
C ARG A 7 19.20 17.02 -25.98
N ILE A 8 18.35 17.27 -26.97
CA ILE A 8 16.95 17.64 -26.74
C ILE A 8 16.21 16.49 -26.04
N ILE A 9 16.34 15.24 -26.52
CA ILE A 9 15.73 14.06 -25.89
C ILE A 9 16.22 13.89 -24.45
N THR A 10 17.52 14.00 -24.18
CA THR A 10 18.07 13.90 -22.82
C THR A 10 17.56 15.02 -21.91
N LEU A 11 17.51 16.26 -22.40
CA LEU A 11 16.99 17.40 -21.64
C LEU A 11 15.49 17.26 -21.36
N THR A 12 14.70 16.76 -22.31
CA THR A 12 13.27 16.48 -22.12
C THR A 12 13.06 15.33 -21.12
N LEU A 13 13.83 14.25 -21.20
CA LEU A 13 13.77 13.15 -20.23
C LEU A 13 14.17 13.59 -18.83
N LEU A 14 15.15 14.47 -18.69
CA LEU A 14 15.53 15.07 -17.39
C LEU A 14 14.45 16.04 -16.89
N ALA A 15 13.91 16.90 -17.75
CA ALA A 15 12.90 17.88 -17.40
C ALA A 15 11.55 17.24 -16.99
N VAL A 16 11.22 16.05 -17.51
CA VAL A 16 10.01 15.30 -17.11
C VAL A 16 10.31 14.30 -15.99
N GLY A 17 11.47 13.62 -16.04
CA GLY A 17 11.84 12.59 -15.08
C GLY A 17 12.19 13.13 -13.69
N ALA A 18 12.87 14.27 -13.60
CA ALA A 18 13.26 14.85 -12.31
C ALA A 18 12.05 15.31 -11.47
N PRO A 19 11.03 16.00 -12.02
CA PRO A 19 9.81 16.32 -11.29
C PRO A 19 9.06 15.07 -10.81
N LEU A 20 8.99 14.01 -11.63
CA LEU A 20 8.34 12.76 -11.24
C LEU A 20 9.07 12.05 -10.10
N LEU A 21 10.41 12.07 -10.08
CA LEU A 21 11.21 11.58 -8.96
C LEU A 21 11.02 12.42 -7.69
N VAL A 22 10.93 13.73 -7.81
CA VAL A 22 10.66 14.62 -6.67
C VAL A 22 9.25 14.37 -6.12
N ILE A 23 8.24 14.23 -6.96
CA ILE A 23 6.87 13.85 -6.55
C ILE A 23 6.84 12.43 -5.96
N ALA A 24 7.75 11.55 -6.41
CA ALA A 24 7.92 10.22 -5.84
C ALA A 24 8.44 10.29 -4.39
N ALA A 25 9.44 11.14 -4.15
CA ALA A 25 10.13 11.29 -2.88
C ALA A 25 9.39 12.17 -1.86
N VAL A 26 8.70 13.22 -2.33
CA VAL A 26 8.07 14.24 -1.48
C VAL A 26 6.60 14.45 -1.89
N PRO A 27 5.70 13.50 -1.61
CA PRO A 27 4.28 13.66 -1.94
C PRO A 27 3.64 14.89 -1.29
N ALA A 28 4.15 15.31 -0.12
CA ALA A 28 3.72 16.53 0.57
C ALA A 28 3.80 17.80 -0.30
N ALA A 29 4.67 17.82 -1.32
CA ALA A 29 4.77 18.94 -2.27
C ALA A 29 3.49 19.14 -3.12
N LEU A 30 2.58 18.16 -3.16
CA LEU A 30 1.28 18.27 -3.85
C LEU A 30 0.20 18.98 -3.01
N ALA A 31 0.60 19.77 -2.02
CA ALA A 31 -0.27 20.57 -1.17
C ALA A 31 -1.38 19.76 -0.48
N PHE A 32 -1.01 19.02 0.57
CA PHE A 32 -1.97 18.42 1.50
C PHE A 32 -2.31 19.47 2.58
N PRO A 33 -3.55 20.01 2.60
CA PRO A 33 -3.92 21.12 3.48
C PRO A 33 -3.98 20.74 4.96
N HIS A 34 -4.16 19.45 5.27
CA HIS A 34 -4.24 18.96 6.64
C HIS A 34 -3.07 18.05 6.94
N HIS A 35 -2.45 18.26 8.09
CA HIS A 35 -1.30 17.49 8.56
C HIS A 35 -1.37 17.30 10.07
N ALA A 36 -1.04 16.10 10.53
CA ALA A 36 -0.92 15.77 11.95
C ALA A 36 0.21 14.75 12.17
N GLN A 37 0.87 14.84 13.32
CA GLN A 37 1.92 13.92 13.75
C GLN A 37 1.38 13.00 14.85
N PHE A 38 1.59 11.69 14.70
CA PHE A 38 1.23 10.66 15.67
C PHE A 38 2.46 9.81 15.99
N GLY A 39 3.22 10.18 17.03
CA GLY A 39 4.51 9.53 17.32
C GLY A 39 5.47 9.68 16.15
N ASP A 40 5.88 8.56 15.54
CA ASP A 40 6.75 8.52 14.36
C ASP A 40 5.99 8.58 13.02
N VAL A 41 4.66 8.64 13.04
CA VAL A 41 3.83 8.65 11.83
C VAL A 41 3.34 10.05 11.52
N ALA A 42 3.80 10.62 10.40
CA ALA A 42 3.24 11.84 9.83
C ALA A 42 2.04 11.48 8.94
N VAL A 43 0.89 12.13 9.15
CA VAL A 43 -0.32 11.95 8.33
C VAL A 43 -0.61 13.24 7.59
N TYR A 44 -0.70 13.15 6.27
CA TYR A 44 -1.07 14.23 5.37
C TYR A 44 -2.41 13.88 4.70
N SER A 45 -3.36 14.80 4.69
CA SER A 45 -4.72 14.54 4.19
C SER A 45 -5.27 15.70 3.38
N VAL A 46 -6.09 15.37 2.37
CA VAL A 46 -6.89 16.34 1.62
C VAL A 46 -8.08 16.85 2.43
N ASP A 47 -8.62 16.01 3.31
CA ASP A 47 -9.73 16.33 4.21
C ASP A 47 -9.21 16.53 5.65
N PRO A 48 -9.97 17.23 6.53
CA PRO A 48 -9.62 17.37 7.94
C PRO A 48 -9.34 16.01 8.61
N ILE A 49 -8.33 15.97 9.48
CA ILE A 49 -7.94 14.76 10.21
C ILE A 49 -8.69 14.74 11.55
N PRO A 50 -9.74 13.92 11.73
CA PRO A 50 -10.46 13.81 12.99
C PRO A 50 -9.66 13.02 14.04
N ASP A 51 -10.02 13.18 15.32
CA ASP A 51 -9.42 12.45 16.46
C ASP A 51 -9.44 10.92 16.28
N ARG A 52 -10.43 10.41 15.54
CA ARG A 52 -10.55 8.99 15.17
C ARG A 52 -9.29 8.43 14.50
N MET A 53 -8.47 9.27 13.84
CA MET A 53 -7.23 8.84 13.19
C MET A 53 -6.28 8.13 14.16
N ALA A 54 -6.20 8.57 15.42
CA ALA A 54 -5.37 7.91 16.43
C ALA A 54 -5.80 6.45 16.67
N ALA A 55 -7.11 6.20 16.75
CA ALA A 55 -7.64 4.85 16.92
C ALA A 55 -7.42 3.96 15.69
N ILE A 56 -7.49 4.54 14.48
CA ILE A 56 -7.20 3.84 13.22
C ILE A 56 -5.73 3.40 13.19
N LEU A 57 -4.80 4.30 13.55
CA LEU A 57 -3.37 3.97 13.63
C LEU A 57 -3.12 2.90 14.70
N ALA A 58 -3.68 3.04 15.89
CA ALA A 58 -3.55 2.04 16.95
C ALA A 58 -4.07 0.66 16.52
N ALA A 59 -5.19 0.60 15.80
CA ALA A 59 -5.72 -0.65 15.27
C ALA A 59 -4.83 -1.26 14.17
N ALA A 60 -4.18 -0.43 13.35
CA ALA A 60 -3.21 -0.90 12.37
C ALA A 60 -1.94 -1.44 13.05
N ASP A 61 -1.41 -0.70 14.03
CA ASP A 61 -0.21 -1.07 14.79
C ASP A 61 -0.44 -2.36 15.61
N ALA A 62 -1.63 -2.54 16.18
CA ALA A 62 -2.00 -3.77 16.87
C ALA A 62 -1.99 -5.01 15.94
N ARG A 63 -2.26 -4.84 14.65
CA ARG A 63 -2.19 -5.92 13.65
C ARG A 63 -0.74 -6.22 13.27
N THR A 64 0.04 -5.19 12.95
CA THR A 64 1.42 -5.33 12.48
C THR A 64 2.38 -5.77 13.58
N SER A 65 2.15 -5.38 14.83
CA SER A 65 2.95 -5.81 15.99
C SER A 65 2.88 -7.32 16.27
N ARG A 66 1.84 -8.01 15.79
CA ARG A 66 1.74 -9.48 15.87
C ARG A 66 2.45 -10.22 14.73
N SER A 67 2.98 -9.47 13.76
CA SER A 67 3.74 -10.05 12.65
C SER A 67 5.03 -10.70 13.15
N ALA A 68 5.39 -11.86 12.57
CA ALA A 68 6.67 -12.51 12.85
C ALA A 68 7.89 -11.69 12.42
N ILE A 69 7.68 -10.69 11.55
CA ILE A 69 8.72 -9.75 11.10
C ILE A 69 8.53 -8.34 11.69
N ALA A 70 7.75 -8.20 12.76
CA ALA A 70 7.56 -6.92 13.43
C ALA A 70 8.91 -6.31 13.84
N ALA A 71 9.11 -5.05 13.48
CA ALA A 71 10.33 -4.30 13.75
C ALA A 71 9.99 -2.81 13.81
N PRO A 72 10.77 -1.99 14.55
CA PRO A 72 10.63 -0.55 14.50
C PRO A 72 11.00 -0.05 13.09
N LEU A 73 10.05 0.62 12.42
CA LEU A 73 10.26 1.19 11.08
C LEU A 73 10.81 2.63 11.12
N GLY A 74 10.87 3.24 12.30
CA GLY A 74 11.19 4.66 12.47
C GLY A 74 10.12 5.57 11.85
N LYS A 75 10.54 6.76 11.40
CA LYS A 75 9.65 7.77 10.83
C LYS A 75 9.08 7.32 9.50
N ARG A 76 7.75 7.43 9.36
CA ARG A 76 7.01 7.11 8.14
C ARG A 76 5.92 8.13 7.86
N SER A 77 5.51 8.24 6.60
CA SER A 77 4.46 9.17 6.19
C SER A 77 3.30 8.46 5.51
N ILE A 78 2.09 8.89 5.86
CA ILE A 78 0.84 8.44 5.27
C ILE A 78 0.22 9.62 4.53
N TYR A 79 -0.13 9.42 3.26
CA TYR A 79 -0.79 10.41 2.42
C TYR A 79 -2.18 9.94 2.04
N LEU A 80 -3.21 10.63 2.53
CA LEU A 80 -4.62 10.30 2.34
C LEU A 80 -5.22 11.21 1.26
N THR A 81 -5.71 10.61 0.17
CA THR A 81 -6.29 11.36 -0.96
C THR A 81 -7.80 11.15 -1.09
N ASP A 82 -8.40 11.88 -2.01
CA ASP A 82 -9.79 11.75 -2.47
C ASP A 82 -9.89 10.90 -3.75
N GLY A 83 -8.82 10.17 -4.13
CA GLY A 83 -8.72 9.46 -5.41
C GLY A 83 -8.72 10.34 -6.66
N GLY A 84 -8.65 11.67 -6.49
CA GLY A 84 -8.66 12.66 -7.55
C GLY A 84 -7.30 12.78 -8.24
N TRP A 85 -6.96 14.00 -8.67
CA TRP A 85 -5.75 14.25 -9.46
C TRP A 85 -4.45 13.92 -8.70
N ARG A 86 -4.42 14.10 -7.37
CA ARG A 86 -3.24 13.74 -6.54
C ARG A 86 -2.95 12.25 -6.62
N TRP A 87 -3.99 11.42 -6.48
CA TRP A 87 -3.87 9.97 -6.66
C TRP A 87 -3.41 9.62 -8.07
N ARG A 88 -4.03 10.23 -9.10
CA ARG A 88 -3.65 9.96 -10.50
C ARG A 88 -2.18 10.22 -10.78
N LEU A 89 -1.63 11.28 -10.18
CA LEU A 89 -0.23 11.67 -10.30
C LEU A 89 0.71 10.79 -9.47
N LEU A 90 0.30 10.40 -8.25
CA LEU A 90 1.13 9.61 -7.33
C LEU A 90 1.13 8.11 -7.67
N ALA A 91 0.05 7.61 -8.29
CA ALA A 91 -0.16 6.19 -8.59
C ALA A 91 -0.51 5.94 -10.08
N PRO A 92 0.25 6.47 -11.05
CA PRO A 92 -0.11 6.45 -12.48
C PRO A 92 -0.39 5.03 -13.01
N THR A 93 0.35 4.03 -12.55
CA THR A 93 0.23 2.62 -12.95
C THR A 93 -0.68 1.79 -12.05
N ALA A 94 -1.25 2.37 -10.99
CA ALA A 94 -1.98 1.66 -9.94
C ALA A 94 -3.34 2.34 -9.63
N GLN A 95 -4.02 2.89 -10.65
CA GLN A 95 -5.23 3.70 -10.47
C GLN A 95 -6.36 3.02 -9.66
N HIS A 96 -6.43 1.69 -9.71
CA HIS A 96 -7.41 0.87 -9.00
C HIS A 96 -6.84 0.18 -7.75
N ALA A 97 -5.66 0.57 -7.27
CA ALA A 97 -5.16 0.13 -5.97
C ALA A 97 -5.83 0.92 -4.84
N PHE A 98 -5.90 0.32 -3.65
CA PHE A 98 -6.35 1.02 -2.44
C PHE A 98 -5.28 1.95 -1.89
N ALA A 99 -4.03 1.50 -1.98
CA ALA A 99 -2.87 2.26 -1.59
C ALA A 99 -1.64 1.76 -2.36
N ILE A 100 -0.54 2.50 -2.25
CA ILE A 100 0.78 2.10 -2.72
C ILE A 100 1.81 2.45 -1.64
N THR A 101 2.83 1.60 -1.52
CA THR A 101 3.96 1.83 -0.64
C THR A 101 5.23 2.14 -1.46
N ARG A 102 5.95 3.17 -1.03
CA ARG A 102 7.28 3.55 -1.55
C ARG A 102 8.30 3.34 -0.44
N ALA A 103 8.71 2.07 -0.28
CA ALA A 103 9.54 1.64 0.84
C ALA A 103 10.83 2.44 1.09
N PRO A 104 11.60 2.86 0.06
CA PRO A 104 12.82 3.66 0.28
C PRO A 104 12.58 4.99 1.01
N PHE A 105 11.35 5.50 0.99
CA PHE A 105 10.98 6.77 1.63
C PHE A 105 10.07 6.59 2.85
N GLY A 106 9.70 5.36 3.21
CA GLY A 106 8.72 5.10 4.27
C GLY A 106 7.35 5.73 4.00
N ASN A 107 7.00 5.92 2.73
CA ASN A 107 5.77 6.60 2.33
C ASN A 107 4.70 5.58 1.92
N SER A 108 3.49 5.74 2.45
CA SER A 108 2.31 5.03 1.97
C SER A 108 1.26 6.04 1.50
N ILE A 109 0.78 5.87 0.27
CA ILE A 109 -0.18 6.77 -0.37
C ILE A 109 -1.47 6.00 -0.55
N PHE A 110 -2.57 6.55 -0.03
CA PHE A 110 -3.90 5.94 -0.07
C PHE A 110 -4.76 6.65 -1.10
N ASN A 111 -5.60 5.88 -1.77
CA ASN A 111 -6.63 6.35 -2.69
C ASN A 111 -7.74 7.09 -1.90
N ARG A 112 -9.00 7.01 -2.31
CA ARG A 112 -10.17 7.66 -1.66
C ARG A 112 -10.30 7.24 -0.21
N SER A 113 -9.80 8.06 0.69
CA SER A 113 -9.70 7.77 2.12
C SER A 113 -10.80 8.50 2.87
N ASP A 114 -11.49 7.79 3.76
CA ASP A 114 -12.57 8.29 4.59
C ASP A 114 -12.24 7.92 6.04
N ILE A 115 -11.52 8.84 6.71
CA ILE A 115 -11.03 8.65 8.07
C ILE A 115 -12.21 8.50 9.04
N ALA A 116 -13.28 9.27 8.82
CA ALA A 116 -14.45 9.28 9.69
C ALA A 116 -15.13 7.90 9.75
N HIS A 117 -15.09 7.12 8.68
CA HIS A 117 -15.70 5.79 8.60
C HIS A 117 -14.68 4.63 8.59
N ASP A 118 -13.40 4.89 8.85
CA ASP A 118 -12.32 3.90 8.76
C ASP A 118 -12.34 3.14 7.41
N ARG A 119 -12.40 3.88 6.29
CA ARG A 119 -12.61 3.28 4.97
C ARG A 119 -11.65 3.82 3.92
N VAL A 120 -11.25 2.97 2.99
CA VAL A 120 -10.60 3.36 1.74
C VAL A 120 -11.29 2.70 0.55
N THR A 121 -11.41 3.43 -0.56
CA THR A 121 -12.02 2.91 -1.79
C THR A 121 -11.15 3.13 -3.03
N ASN A 122 -11.19 2.19 -3.97
CA ASN A 122 -10.36 2.23 -5.18
C ASN A 122 -11.15 2.53 -6.47
N GLY A 123 -12.47 2.69 -6.37
CA GLY A 123 -13.35 2.98 -7.51
C GLY A 123 -13.57 1.81 -8.47
N ALA A 124 -13.14 0.59 -8.13
CA ALA A 124 -13.49 -0.61 -8.89
C ALA A 124 -14.99 -0.91 -8.78
N ALA A 125 -15.54 -1.71 -9.70
CA ALA A 125 -16.95 -2.10 -9.69
C ALA A 125 -17.29 -3.15 -8.63
N VAL A 126 -16.31 -3.98 -8.25
CA VAL A 126 -16.47 -5.09 -7.30
C VAL A 126 -15.33 -5.04 -6.31
N ALA A 127 -15.62 -5.33 -5.04
CA ALA A 127 -14.62 -5.42 -3.98
C ALA A 127 -13.74 -4.16 -3.94
N ASN A 128 -14.41 -3.01 -3.84
CA ASN A 128 -13.79 -1.70 -4.01
C ASN A 128 -13.69 -0.91 -2.70
N VAL A 129 -13.89 -1.59 -1.57
CA VAL A 129 -13.86 -1.02 -0.21
C VAL A 129 -13.00 -1.90 0.69
N ARG A 130 -12.13 -1.28 1.48
CA ARG A 130 -11.42 -1.89 2.61
C ARG A 130 -11.49 -0.97 3.83
N THR A 131 -11.14 -1.50 5.01
CA THR A 131 -10.93 -0.62 6.16
C THR A 131 -9.66 0.19 5.97
N LEU A 132 -9.63 1.44 6.43
CA LEU A 132 -8.42 2.25 6.37
C LEU A 132 -7.35 1.68 7.31
N SER A 133 -7.73 1.25 8.50
CA SER A 133 -6.83 0.62 9.49
C SER A 133 -6.22 -0.69 9.00
N GLY A 134 -7.01 -1.55 8.33
CA GLY A 134 -6.52 -2.78 7.72
C GLY A 134 -5.61 -2.52 6.51
N THR A 135 -5.95 -1.53 5.69
CA THR A 135 -5.08 -1.13 4.56
C THR A 135 -3.77 -0.51 5.07
N ILE A 136 -3.78 0.28 6.15
CA ILE A 136 -2.55 0.78 6.78
C ILE A 136 -1.70 -0.38 7.30
N ALA A 137 -2.31 -1.40 7.93
CA ALA A 137 -1.57 -2.59 8.37
C ALA A 137 -0.96 -3.36 7.19
N HIS A 138 -1.69 -3.49 6.08
CA HIS A 138 -1.20 -4.09 4.84
C HIS A 138 0.02 -3.33 4.30
N GLU A 139 -0.09 -2.01 4.08
CA GLU A 139 1.00 -1.19 3.56
C GLU A 139 2.21 -1.14 4.50
N THR A 140 1.97 -1.10 5.81
CA THR A 140 3.02 -1.16 6.82
C THR A 140 3.75 -2.51 6.77
N THR A 141 3.06 -3.59 6.41
CA THR A 141 3.69 -4.92 6.23
C THR A 141 4.61 -4.95 5.02
N HIS A 142 4.29 -4.24 3.93
CA HIS A 142 5.25 -4.05 2.83
C HIS A 142 6.53 -3.34 3.28
N LEU A 143 6.42 -2.33 4.16
CA LEU A 143 7.59 -1.68 4.77
C LEU A 143 8.39 -2.65 5.63
N LEU A 144 7.74 -3.50 6.44
CA LEU A 144 8.41 -4.52 7.25
C LEU A 144 9.15 -5.56 6.39
N ILE A 145 8.52 -6.03 5.30
CA ILE A 145 9.16 -6.93 4.32
C ILE A 145 10.40 -6.26 3.75
N ALA A 146 10.27 -5.00 3.29
CA ALA A 146 11.39 -4.25 2.73
C ALA A 146 12.50 -3.97 3.77
N HIS A 147 12.14 -3.77 5.03
CA HIS A 147 13.09 -3.58 6.13
C HIS A 147 13.86 -4.86 6.44
N ARG A 148 13.19 -6.02 6.46
CA ARG A 148 13.81 -7.31 6.80
C ARG A 148 14.60 -7.93 5.65
N TYR A 149 14.06 -7.88 4.43
CA TYR A 149 14.60 -8.58 3.26
C TYR A 149 15.20 -7.64 2.21
N GLY A 150 15.29 -6.35 2.53
CA GLY A 150 15.82 -5.31 1.64
C GLY A 150 14.76 -4.69 0.72
N TRP A 151 14.98 -3.44 0.31
CA TRP A 151 13.99 -2.67 -0.45
C TRP A 151 13.73 -3.19 -1.87
N LEU A 152 14.54 -4.12 -2.35
CA LEU A 152 14.35 -4.83 -3.63
C LEU A 152 13.50 -6.10 -3.50
N ALA A 153 13.16 -6.54 -2.29
CA ALA A 153 12.33 -7.72 -2.05
C ALA A 153 11.01 -7.73 -2.84
N PRO A 154 10.29 -6.60 -3.03
CA PRO A 154 9.09 -6.58 -3.87
C PRO A 154 9.32 -7.02 -5.33
N PHE A 155 10.56 -6.96 -5.83
CA PHE A 155 10.90 -7.38 -7.21
C PHE A 155 11.42 -8.82 -7.29
N THR A 156 11.81 -9.43 -6.17
CA THR A 156 12.40 -10.77 -6.13
C THR A 156 11.47 -11.81 -5.50
N VAL A 157 10.50 -11.36 -4.68
CA VAL A 157 9.50 -12.20 -4.04
C VAL A 157 8.33 -12.43 -4.99
N ALA A 158 7.84 -13.66 -5.09
CA ALA A 158 6.61 -13.93 -5.84
C ALA A 158 5.43 -13.16 -5.23
N ASN A 159 4.68 -12.40 -6.04
CA ASN A 159 3.64 -11.47 -5.57
C ASN A 159 2.66 -12.11 -4.57
N TRP A 160 2.25 -13.36 -4.76
CA TRP A 160 1.30 -14.02 -3.84
C TRP A 160 1.84 -14.15 -2.41
N LYS A 161 3.17 -14.21 -2.23
CA LYS A 161 3.81 -14.25 -0.90
C LYS A 161 3.78 -12.87 -0.26
N ALA A 162 4.20 -11.85 -1.01
CA ALA A 162 4.23 -10.48 -0.49
C ALA A 162 2.82 -9.96 -0.18
N GLU A 163 1.93 -9.97 -1.16
CA GLU A 163 0.54 -9.49 -1.02
C GLU A 163 -0.24 -10.35 -0.02
N GLY A 164 -0.09 -11.68 -0.11
CA GLY A 164 -0.75 -12.62 0.78
C GLY A 164 -0.31 -12.48 2.23
N TYR A 165 0.97 -12.19 2.48
CA TYR A 165 1.47 -11.95 3.84
C TYR A 165 0.99 -10.62 4.39
N CYS A 166 0.93 -9.57 3.57
CA CYS A 166 0.37 -8.29 3.97
C CYS A 166 -1.11 -8.41 4.37
N ASP A 167 -1.92 -9.12 3.58
CA ASP A 167 -3.33 -9.40 3.93
C ASP A 167 -3.48 -10.39 5.10
N TYR A 168 -2.54 -11.32 5.29
CA TYR A 168 -2.51 -12.19 6.45
C TYR A 168 -2.29 -11.38 7.74
N VAL A 169 -1.29 -10.50 7.76
CA VAL A 169 -0.97 -9.63 8.91
C VAL A 169 -2.09 -8.61 9.15
N ALA A 170 -2.65 -8.01 8.10
CA ALA A 170 -3.79 -7.11 8.21
C ALA A 170 -5.04 -7.80 8.80
N GLY A 171 -5.13 -9.13 8.66
CA GLY A 171 -6.25 -9.92 9.16
C GLY A 171 -7.52 -9.79 8.32
N GLU A 172 -7.43 -9.16 7.15
CA GLU A 172 -8.56 -8.93 6.25
C GLU A 172 -8.12 -9.06 4.79
N SER A 173 -9.09 -9.30 3.92
CA SER A 173 -8.96 -9.26 2.46
C SER A 173 -10.10 -8.47 1.88
N THR A 174 -9.94 -8.00 0.66
CA THR A 174 -10.98 -7.23 -0.06
C THR A 174 -12.27 -8.02 -0.31
N LEU A 175 -12.19 -9.35 -0.30
CA LEU A 175 -13.34 -10.25 -0.40
C LEU A 175 -13.56 -10.98 0.93
N SER A 176 -14.83 -11.16 1.28
CA SER A 176 -15.29 -12.20 2.21
C SER A 176 -15.36 -13.57 1.53
N ASP A 177 -15.36 -14.64 2.33
CA ASP A 177 -15.51 -16.01 1.84
C ASP A 177 -16.77 -16.18 0.98
N ALA A 178 -17.88 -15.58 1.37
CA ALA A 178 -19.14 -15.62 0.62
C ALA A 178 -19.03 -14.90 -0.74
N GLN A 179 -18.34 -13.76 -0.80
CA GLN A 179 -18.11 -13.04 -2.06
C GLN A 179 -17.15 -13.80 -2.98
N ALA A 180 -16.07 -14.39 -2.43
CA ALA A 180 -15.14 -15.20 -3.19
C ALA A 180 -15.84 -16.45 -3.77
N ALA A 181 -16.57 -17.20 -2.94
CA ALA A 181 -17.33 -18.36 -3.39
C ALA A 181 -18.39 -18.01 -4.46
N ARG A 182 -19.00 -16.81 -4.35
CA ARG A 182 -19.92 -16.32 -5.39
C ARG A 182 -19.18 -16.06 -6.70
N LEU A 183 -18.03 -15.38 -6.67
CA LEU A 183 -17.24 -15.08 -7.86
C LEU A 183 -16.74 -16.36 -8.55
N GLU A 184 -16.31 -17.36 -7.77
CA GLU A 184 -15.92 -18.68 -8.28
C GLU A 184 -17.08 -19.38 -9.00
N ARG A 185 -18.28 -19.42 -8.40
CA ARG A 185 -19.48 -20.00 -9.04
C ARG A 185 -19.89 -19.25 -10.32
N GLU A 186 -19.71 -17.94 -10.34
CA GLU A 186 -19.99 -17.10 -11.50
C GLU A 186 -18.90 -17.17 -12.58
N GLY A 187 -17.80 -17.90 -12.35
CA GLY A 187 -16.66 -17.98 -13.26
C GLY A 187 -15.92 -16.65 -13.44
N LYS A 188 -16.06 -15.72 -12.49
CA LYS A 188 -15.44 -14.38 -12.53
C LYS A 188 -14.11 -14.40 -11.78
N ASN A 189 -13.09 -13.81 -12.40
CA ASN A 189 -11.75 -13.70 -11.81
C ASN A 189 -11.30 -12.23 -11.70
N PRO A 190 -11.94 -11.40 -10.84
CA PRO A 190 -11.49 -10.03 -10.63
C PRO A 190 -10.16 -10.02 -9.86
N PRO A 191 -9.35 -8.95 -9.94
CA PRO A 191 -8.10 -8.84 -9.19
C PRO A 191 -8.23 -9.10 -7.69
N ALA A 192 -9.37 -8.77 -7.08
CA ALA A 192 -9.64 -9.01 -5.66
C ALA A 192 -9.59 -10.51 -5.26
N LEU A 193 -9.85 -11.44 -6.19
CA LEU A 193 -9.79 -12.87 -5.94
C LEU A 193 -8.35 -13.34 -5.70
N PHE A 194 -7.38 -12.78 -6.43
CA PHE A 194 -5.96 -13.04 -6.22
C PHE A 194 -5.53 -12.74 -4.78
N TYR A 195 -5.90 -11.57 -4.25
CA TYR A 195 -5.53 -11.17 -2.88
C TYR A 195 -6.14 -12.12 -1.83
N TYR A 196 -7.41 -12.47 -2.00
CA TYR A 196 -8.10 -13.45 -1.16
C TYR A 196 -7.40 -14.83 -1.16
N GLU A 197 -7.08 -15.35 -2.34
CA GLU A 197 -6.38 -16.62 -2.49
C GLU A 197 -4.96 -16.59 -1.94
N ALA A 198 -4.22 -15.50 -2.21
CA ALA A 198 -2.86 -15.28 -1.72
C ALA A 198 -2.82 -15.29 -0.20
N ARG A 199 -3.72 -14.56 0.47
CA ARG A 199 -3.86 -14.55 1.93
C ARG A 199 -4.08 -15.96 2.48
N ARG A 200 -5.02 -16.72 1.90
CA ARG A 200 -5.30 -18.09 2.35
C ARG A 200 -4.12 -19.04 2.09
N ARG A 201 -3.40 -18.85 0.98
CA ARG A 201 -2.21 -19.64 0.66
C ARG A 201 -1.08 -19.37 1.66
N VAL A 202 -0.86 -18.12 2.03
CA VAL A 202 0.10 -17.74 3.07
C VAL A 202 -0.31 -18.30 4.44
N ALA A 203 -1.59 -18.18 4.81
CA ALA A 203 -2.09 -18.75 6.06
C ALA A 203 -1.80 -20.27 6.14
N ARG A 204 -2.10 -21.03 5.06
CA ARG A 204 -1.77 -22.46 5.00
C ARG A 204 -0.27 -22.74 5.09
N ALA A 205 0.55 -21.94 4.40
CA ALA A 205 2.00 -22.08 4.45
C ALA A 205 2.54 -21.87 5.87
N LEU A 206 2.07 -20.83 6.57
CA LEU A 206 2.47 -20.52 7.95
C LEU A 206 1.91 -21.51 8.98
N THR A 207 0.76 -22.13 8.71
CA THR A 207 0.28 -23.26 9.53
C THR A 207 1.18 -24.49 9.38
N ALA A 208 1.66 -24.77 8.17
CA ALA A 208 2.53 -25.92 7.89
C ALA A 208 3.97 -25.68 8.38
N ASP A 209 4.46 -24.46 8.27
CA ASP A 209 5.77 -24.02 8.73
C ASP A 209 5.68 -22.58 9.25
N PRO A 210 5.72 -22.37 10.58
CA PRO A 210 5.54 -21.05 11.18
C PRO A 210 6.74 -20.12 10.93
N ASN A 211 7.84 -20.61 10.36
CA ASN A 211 8.98 -19.77 10.04
C ASN A 211 8.70 -18.91 8.79
N VAL A 212 8.38 -17.63 9.04
CA VAL A 212 8.12 -16.64 7.99
C VAL A 212 9.28 -16.50 6.99
N ASP A 213 10.53 -16.71 7.40
CA ASP A 213 11.68 -16.59 6.50
C ASP A 213 11.68 -17.66 5.41
N HIS A 214 10.94 -18.76 5.57
CA HIS A 214 10.76 -19.74 4.50
C HIS A 214 9.71 -19.32 3.45
N LEU A 215 8.87 -18.32 3.76
CA LEU A 215 8.04 -17.68 2.74
C LEU A 215 8.87 -16.79 1.82
N PHE A 216 9.91 -16.12 2.31
CA PHE A 216 10.67 -15.16 1.52
C PHE A 216 11.98 -15.78 1.03
N PRO A 217 12.45 -15.45 -0.19
CA PRO A 217 13.77 -15.88 -0.64
C PRO A 217 14.84 -15.23 0.24
N LYS A 218 15.96 -15.94 0.44
CA LYS A 218 17.17 -15.41 1.07
C LYS A 218 17.94 -14.51 0.10
#